data_AF-A0AAD4BDZ2-F1
#
_entry.id   AF-A0AAD4BDZ2-F1
#
_cell.length_a   1.000
_cell.length_b   1.000
_cell.length_c   1.000
_cell.angle_alpha   90.00
_cell.angle_beta   90.00
_cell.angle_gamma   90.00
#
_symmetry.space_group_name_H-M   'P 1'
#
loop_
_entity.id
_entity.type
_entity.pdbx_description
1 polymer ?
#
loop_
_entity_poly.entity_id
_entity_poly.type
_entity_poly.pdbx_seq_one_letter_code
_entity_poly.pdbx_strand_id
1 'polypeptide(L)'
;MATYKILVGSYTDSIYTLTFAPSPSSGTPTLTLLSQVHVGPNPSWIEAHPSDRSLVFAGLEQTDGQIVVLKYDKDGKGHKVDAATCPSGGADPCSLLLTENEVIVANYSGGTLATMPISTSPPYTRPAELWILATPFEDGKPGRDLSRQEISHPHQAVFNPLNTTEKELLVPDLGSDKVWQLTKGSDGHWAIRGFVSAETGGGPRHIAIYGNVLYILLELTSQLAVYKFNSGLPTTHLTTLSTTKQSPAPSYMKAAEILIPKPNRSFPMGYIYISNREDQHPDGDTIAIFSLEKGEEHPELVGEVRTGLRHIRGMVFGGEDDKWLVVGGAGREGRGVGSGVKIYERVEGGKGLRQIAELDSTVGSKLNATAFIWL
;
A
#
# COMPACT_ATOMS: atom_id res chain seq x y z
N MET A 1 -4.19 -18.99 -23.31
CA MET A 1 -3.03 -18.65 -22.46
C MET A 1 -3.50 -17.75 -21.34
N ALA A 2 -2.85 -17.78 -20.18
CA ALA A 2 -3.27 -16.99 -19.03
C ALA A 2 -3.17 -15.50 -19.35
N THR A 3 -4.22 -14.76 -19.00
CA THR A 3 -4.28 -13.30 -19.12
C THR A 3 -4.81 -12.79 -17.79
N TYR A 4 -4.15 -11.78 -17.23
CA TYR A 4 -4.52 -11.18 -15.97
C TYR A 4 -5.15 -9.81 -16.19
N LYS A 5 -6.09 -9.46 -15.31
CA LYS A 5 -6.63 -8.11 -15.22
C LYS A 5 -6.08 -7.45 -13.97
N ILE A 6 -5.70 -6.19 -14.11
CA ILE A 6 -5.10 -5.42 -13.03
C ILE A 6 -5.87 -4.11 -12.93
N LEU A 7 -6.54 -3.88 -11.81
CA LEU A 7 -7.11 -2.58 -11.48
C LEU A 7 -6.01 -1.64 -11.00
N VAL A 8 -6.14 -0.36 -11.32
CA VAL A 8 -5.14 0.67 -11.03
C VAL A 8 -5.83 1.87 -10.39
N GLY A 9 -5.54 2.08 -9.10
CA GLY A 9 -5.80 3.35 -8.41
C GLY A 9 -4.83 4.43 -8.90
N SER A 10 -5.21 5.70 -8.80
CA SER A 10 -4.49 6.80 -9.42
C SER A 10 -4.59 8.13 -8.68
N TYR A 11 -3.72 9.06 -9.05
CA TYR A 11 -3.89 10.51 -8.81
C TYR A 11 -4.61 11.23 -9.97
N THR A 12 -5.47 10.53 -10.71
CA THR A 12 -6.33 11.15 -11.72
C THR A 12 -7.77 11.23 -11.20
N ASP A 13 -8.77 11.24 -12.06
CA ASP A 13 -10.18 11.16 -11.69
C ASP A 13 -10.79 9.77 -11.91
N SER A 14 -9.95 8.78 -12.23
CA SER A 14 -10.37 7.51 -12.80
C SER A 14 -9.62 6.31 -12.21
N ILE A 15 -10.31 5.18 -12.12
CA ILE A 15 -9.69 3.86 -11.92
C ILE A 15 -9.57 3.18 -13.27
N TYR A 16 -8.39 2.63 -13.56
CA TYR A 16 -8.10 1.98 -14.84
C TYR A 16 -8.08 0.46 -14.68
N THR A 17 -8.42 -0.25 -15.75
CA THR A 17 -8.19 -1.69 -15.85
C THR A 17 -7.15 -1.96 -16.92
N LEU A 18 -6.10 -2.67 -16.58
CA LEU A 18 -5.08 -3.15 -17.50
C LEU A 18 -5.27 -4.64 -17.79
N THR A 19 -4.83 -5.06 -18.98
CA THR A 19 -4.70 -6.46 -19.37
C THR A 19 -3.22 -6.80 -19.47
N PHE A 20 -2.78 -7.81 -18.72
CA PHE A 20 -1.42 -8.34 -18.78
C PHE A 20 -1.43 -9.76 -19.37
N ALA A 21 -0.72 -9.94 -20.48
CA ALA A 21 -0.53 -11.24 -21.13
C ALA A 21 0.95 -11.66 -21.02
N PRO A 22 1.33 -12.51 -20.04
CA PRO A 22 2.72 -12.96 -19.85
C PRO A 22 3.24 -13.86 -20.98
N SER A 23 2.36 -14.50 -21.74
CA SER A 23 2.72 -15.44 -22.80
C SER A 23 1.65 -15.36 -23.90
N PRO A 24 1.74 -14.39 -24.83
CA PRO A 24 0.83 -14.31 -25.97
C PRO A 24 1.18 -15.35 -27.05
N SER A 25 0.24 -15.63 -27.97
CA SER A 25 0.38 -16.65 -29.04
C SER A 25 1.51 -16.36 -30.02
N SER A 26 1.90 -15.09 -30.10
CA SER A 26 3.06 -14.59 -30.83
C SER A 26 3.59 -13.35 -30.11
N GLY A 27 4.91 -13.13 -30.17
CA GLY A 27 5.55 -11.92 -29.65
C GLY A 27 6.01 -12.01 -28.19
N THR A 28 6.24 -10.84 -27.59
CA THR A 28 6.71 -10.65 -26.20
C THR A 28 5.54 -10.41 -25.26
N PRO A 29 5.71 -10.55 -23.93
CA PRO A 29 4.67 -10.20 -22.96
C PRO A 29 4.13 -8.78 -23.17
N THR A 30 2.82 -8.58 -22.96
CA THR A 30 2.17 -7.29 -23.20
C THR A 30 1.40 -6.78 -21.99
N LEU A 31 1.38 -5.46 -21.82
CA LEU A 31 0.53 -4.75 -20.86
C LEU A 31 -0.24 -3.66 -21.60
N THR A 32 -1.56 -3.72 -21.59
CA THR A 32 -2.41 -2.79 -22.35
C THR A 32 -3.54 -2.24 -21.50
N LEU A 33 -3.99 -1.02 -21.81
CA LEU A 33 -5.19 -0.44 -21.20
C LEU A 33 -6.44 -1.12 -21.78
N LEU A 34 -7.32 -1.60 -20.89
CA LEU A 34 -8.58 -2.25 -21.24
C LEU A 34 -9.77 -1.31 -21.10
N SER A 35 -9.89 -0.67 -19.95
CA SER A 35 -11.04 0.18 -19.61
C SER A 35 -10.65 1.23 -18.57
N GLN A 36 -11.51 2.23 -18.40
CA GLN A 36 -11.41 3.23 -17.34
C GLN A 36 -12.81 3.55 -16.80
N VAL A 37 -12.90 3.88 -15.52
CA VAL A 37 -14.13 4.31 -14.86
C VAL A 37 -13.84 5.63 -14.16
N HIS A 38 -14.55 6.68 -14.54
CA HIS A 38 -14.49 7.96 -13.84
C HIS A 38 -15.22 7.84 -12.50
N VAL A 39 -14.55 8.15 -11.41
CA VAL A 39 -15.07 7.94 -10.04
C VAL A 39 -15.07 9.18 -9.17
N GLY A 40 -14.27 10.18 -9.55
CA GLY A 40 -13.94 11.35 -8.74
C GLY A 40 -12.43 11.47 -8.57
N PRO A 41 -11.95 12.61 -8.05
CA PRO A 41 -10.53 12.91 -7.97
C PRO A 41 -9.78 11.98 -7.02
N ASN A 42 -8.54 11.68 -7.39
CA ASN A 42 -7.53 10.93 -6.64
C ASN A 42 -8.03 9.62 -6.01
N PRO A 43 -8.54 8.63 -6.79
CA PRO A 43 -8.83 7.29 -6.27
C PRO A 43 -7.52 6.55 -5.96
N SER A 44 -6.78 7.02 -4.96
CA SER A 44 -5.37 6.72 -4.78
C SER A 44 -5.11 5.38 -4.08
N TRP A 45 -6.12 4.85 -3.39
CA TRP A 45 -6.15 3.51 -2.84
C TRP A 45 -7.40 2.77 -3.28
N ILE A 46 -7.24 1.50 -3.63
CA ILE A 46 -8.32 0.59 -3.99
C ILE A 46 -8.17 -0.71 -3.22
N GLU A 47 -9.28 -1.28 -2.77
CA GLU A 47 -9.30 -2.57 -2.09
C GLU A 47 -10.55 -3.37 -2.48
N ALA A 48 -10.41 -4.68 -2.69
CA ALA A 48 -11.52 -5.54 -3.08
C ALA A 48 -12.20 -6.13 -1.84
N HIS A 49 -13.51 -6.37 -1.90
CA HIS A 49 -14.19 -7.11 -0.86
C HIS A 49 -13.60 -8.54 -0.77
N PRO A 50 -13.31 -9.07 0.43
CA PRO A 50 -12.58 -10.34 0.56
C PRO A 50 -13.29 -11.54 -0.09
N SER A 51 -14.61 -11.66 0.09
CA SER A 51 -15.42 -12.74 -0.50
C SER A 51 -16.08 -12.41 -1.84
N ASP A 52 -16.16 -11.14 -2.23
CA ASP A 52 -16.70 -10.70 -3.52
C ASP A 52 -15.71 -9.75 -4.20
N ARG A 53 -14.71 -10.35 -4.83
CA ARG A 53 -13.63 -9.63 -5.52
C ARG A 53 -14.12 -8.73 -6.66
N SER A 54 -15.38 -8.86 -7.10
CA SER A 54 -15.99 -7.97 -8.09
C SER A 54 -16.39 -6.61 -7.51
N LEU A 55 -16.56 -6.53 -6.18
CA LEU A 55 -16.89 -5.32 -5.45
C LEU A 55 -15.61 -4.66 -4.93
N VAL A 56 -15.33 -3.45 -5.42
CA VAL A 56 -14.08 -2.72 -5.12
C VAL A 56 -14.41 -1.38 -4.50
N PHE A 57 -13.72 -1.06 -3.41
CA PHE A 57 -13.85 0.20 -2.70
C PHE A 57 -12.62 1.06 -3.00
N ALA A 58 -12.83 2.36 -3.19
CA ALA A 58 -11.74 3.30 -3.44
C ALA A 58 -11.82 4.49 -2.50
N GLY A 59 -10.67 4.87 -1.94
CA GLY A 59 -10.49 6.11 -1.19
C GLY A 59 -10.16 7.23 -2.15
N LEU A 60 -10.98 8.29 -2.16
CA LEU A 60 -10.70 9.51 -2.90
C LEU A 60 -9.87 10.45 -1.99
N GLU A 61 -8.56 10.49 -2.22
CA GLU A 61 -7.56 11.24 -1.44
C GLU A 61 -7.68 12.75 -1.73
N GLN A 62 -8.61 13.38 -1.01
CA GLN A 62 -8.91 14.81 -1.06
C GLN A 62 -9.35 15.33 0.31
N THR A 63 -9.40 16.66 0.46
CA THR A 63 -9.81 17.33 1.71
C THR A 63 -11.20 16.90 2.19
N ASP A 64 -12.19 16.81 1.30
CA ASP A 64 -13.50 16.19 1.58
C ASP A 64 -13.44 14.70 1.22
N GLY A 65 -12.68 13.93 2.00
CA GLY A 65 -12.33 12.56 1.68
C GLY A 65 -13.58 11.67 1.53
N GLN A 66 -13.63 10.88 0.46
CA GLN A 66 -14.78 10.02 0.16
C GLN A 66 -14.37 8.56 -0.05
N ILE A 67 -15.32 7.65 0.22
CA ILE A 67 -15.27 6.27 -0.24
C ILE A 67 -16.28 6.11 -1.36
N VAL A 68 -15.84 5.53 -2.47
CA VAL A 68 -16.70 5.12 -3.59
C VAL A 68 -16.66 3.61 -3.77
N VAL A 69 -17.76 3.04 -4.26
CA VAL A 69 -17.88 1.61 -4.54
C VAL A 69 -18.00 1.39 -6.03
N LEU A 70 -17.29 0.40 -6.55
CA LEU A 70 -17.31 -0.03 -7.93
C LEU A 70 -17.69 -1.51 -8.01
N LYS A 71 -18.38 -1.88 -9.09
CA LYS A 71 -18.64 -3.27 -9.43
C LYS A 71 -18.04 -3.60 -10.79
N TYR A 72 -17.24 -4.65 -10.83
CA TYR A 72 -16.56 -5.14 -12.03
C TYR A 72 -17.22 -6.41 -12.55
N ASP A 73 -17.31 -6.54 -13.87
CA ASP A 73 -17.67 -7.80 -14.50
C ASP A 73 -16.45 -8.72 -14.66
N LYS A 74 -16.71 -9.98 -15.04
CA LYS A 74 -15.67 -10.96 -15.36
C LYS A 74 -14.75 -10.50 -16.49
N ASP A 75 -15.17 -9.52 -17.29
CA ASP A 75 -14.45 -8.99 -18.45
C ASP A 75 -13.58 -7.78 -18.08
N GLY A 76 -13.52 -7.38 -16.80
CA GLY A 76 -12.69 -6.27 -16.32
C GLY A 76 -13.27 -4.90 -16.65
N LYS A 77 -14.58 -4.81 -16.87
CA LYS A 77 -15.29 -3.55 -17.05
C LYS A 77 -16.05 -3.22 -15.78
N GLY A 78 -15.76 -2.06 -15.22
CA GLY A 78 -16.37 -1.58 -13.98
C GLY A 78 -17.41 -0.50 -14.22
N HIS A 79 -18.24 -0.25 -13.21
CA HIS A 79 -19.02 0.98 -13.07
C HIS A 79 -19.05 1.40 -11.60
N LYS A 80 -19.13 2.71 -11.36
CA LYS A 80 -19.35 3.27 -10.03
C LYS A 80 -20.79 3.02 -9.59
N VAL A 81 -20.98 2.67 -8.33
CA VAL A 81 -22.29 2.57 -7.67
C VAL A 81 -22.54 3.89 -6.94
N ASP A 82 -23.12 4.88 -7.62
CA ASP A 82 -23.21 6.25 -7.09
C ASP A 82 -23.91 6.32 -5.73
N ALA A 83 -24.97 5.54 -5.54
CA ALA A 83 -25.73 5.48 -4.29
C ALA A 83 -24.94 4.94 -3.08
N ALA A 84 -23.76 4.34 -3.30
CA ALA A 84 -22.88 3.83 -2.25
C ALA A 84 -21.71 4.79 -1.92
N THR A 85 -21.63 5.96 -2.59
CA THR A 85 -20.64 6.98 -2.26
C THR A 85 -20.92 7.58 -0.89
N CYS A 86 -19.89 7.71 -0.07
CA CYS A 86 -20.03 8.20 1.31
C CYS A 86 -18.78 8.93 1.81
N PRO A 87 -18.89 9.71 2.90
CA PRO A 87 -17.74 10.30 3.56
C PRO A 87 -16.78 9.24 4.12
N SER A 88 -15.48 9.51 4.03
CA SER A 88 -14.43 8.64 4.58
C SER A 88 -14.18 8.82 6.09
N GLY A 89 -14.77 9.85 6.71
CA GLY A 89 -14.55 10.18 8.11
C GLY A 89 -13.30 11.02 8.40
N GLY A 90 -12.61 11.51 7.38
CA GLY A 90 -11.48 12.43 7.51
C GLY A 90 -10.98 12.95 6.16
N ALA A 91 -9.95 13.80 6.20
CA ALA A 91 -9.30 14.30 4.99
C ALA A 91 -8.23 13.31 4.50
N ASP A 92 -8.12 13.20 3.17
CA ASP A 92 -7.11 12.40 2.46
C ASP A 92 -7.08 10.91 2.88
N PRO A 93 -8.17 10.14 2.63
CA PRO A 93 -8.19 8.69 2.85
C PRO A 93 -7.14 8.01 1.98
N CYS A 94 -6.04 7.59 2.60
CA CYS A 94 -4.84 7.14 1.89
C CYS A 94 -4.67 5.62 1.86
N SER A 95 -5.44 4.89 2.68
CA SER A 95 -5.53 3.44 2.64
C SER A 95 -6.86 2.91 3.19
N LEU A 96 -7.22 1.72 2.72
CA LEU A 96 -8.42 0.98 3.13
C LEU A 96 -8.03 -0.43 3.56
N LEU A 97 -8.70 -0.94 4.59
CA LEU A 97 -8.68 -2.35 4.97
C LEU A 97 -10.13 -2.84 5.05
N LEU A 98 -10.46 -3.87 4.29
CA LEU A 98 -11.81 -4.45 4.25
C LEU A 98 -11.86 -5.78 4.98
N THR A 99 -12.93 -5.96 5.75
CA THR A 99 -13.39 -7.26 6.24
C THR A 99 -14.66 -7.66 5.48
N GLU A 100 -15.27 -8.79 5.84
CA GLU A 100 -16.58 -9.20 5.29
C GLU A 100 -17.71 -8.19 5.53
N ASN A 101 -17.62 -7.35 6.57
CA ASN A 101 -18.74 -6.50 6.99
C ASN A 101 -18.35 -5.08 7.42
N GLU A 102 -17.08 -4.72 7.35
CA GLU A 102 -16.56 -3.41 7.76
C GLU A 102 -15.45 -2.95 6.84
N VAL A 103 -15.45 -1.66 6.48
CA VAL A 103 -14.29 -0.95 5.94
C VAL A 103 -13.64 -0.13 7.05
N ILE A 104 -12.32 -0.21 7.13
CA ILE A 104 -11.47 0.62 7.99
C ILE A 104 -10.68 1.56 7.08
N VAL A 105 -10.69 2.84 7.39
CA VAL A 105 -10.09 3.92 6.58
C VAL A 105 -9.05 4.65 7.41
N ALA A 106 -7.84 4.82 6.86
CA ALA A 106 -6.83 5.72 7.43
C ALA A 106 -6.83 7.05 6.65
N ASN A 107 -7.20 8.12 7.34
CA ASN A 107 -7.30 9.47 6.79
C ASN A 107 -6.04 10.26 7.15
N TYR A 108 -5.16 10.45 6.17
CA TYR A 108 -3.80 10.98 6.37
C TYR A 108 -3.84 12.39 6.98
N SER A 109 -4.47 13.34 6.29
CA SER A 109 -4.51 14.74 6.75
C SER A 109 -5.56 14.98 7.83
N GLY A 110 -6.52 14.04 7.97
CA GLY A 110 -7.49 14.08 9.07
C GLY A 110 -6.89 13.71 10.43
N GLY A 111 -5.80 12.93 10.45
CA GLY A 111 -5.31 12.34 11.71
C GLY A 111 -6.33 11.40 12.35
N THR A 112 -7.12 10.70 11.52
CA THR A 112 -8.19 9.81 11.99
C THR A 112 -8.13 8.42 11.38
N LEU A 113 -8.58 7.44 12.15
CA LEU A 113 -9.14 6.21 11.62
C LEU A 113 -10.66 6.31 11.62
N ALA A 114 -11.30 5.80 10.58
CA ALA A 114 -12.75 5.66 10.54
C ALA A 114 -13.15 4.24 10.20
N THR A 115 -14.30 3.81 10.70
CA THR A 115 -14.90 2.52 10.35
C THR A 115 -16.35 2.67 9.97
N MET A 116 -16.79 1.89 8.99
CA MET A 116 -18.17 1.89 8.53
C MET A 116 -18.59 0.48 8.13
N PRO A 117 -19.81 0.03 8.45
CA PRO A 117 -20.32 -1.23 7.96
C PRO A 117 -20.45 -1.26 6.43
N ILE A 118 -20.08 -2.40 5.85
CA ILE A 118 -20.21 -2.68 4.41
C ILE A 118 -20.97 -3.99 4.18
N SER A 119 -21.39 -4.22 2.93
CA SER A 119 -22.08 -5.44 2.53
C SER A 119 -21.82 -5.75 1.06
N THR A 120 -21.94 -7.02 0.67
CA THR A 120 -21.94 -7.46 -0.74
C THR A 120 -23.27 -7.19 -1.46
N SER A 121 -24.27 -6.66 -0.76
CA SER A 121 -25.57 -6.27 -1.32
C SER A 121 -25.86 -4.79 -1.08
N PRO A 122 -26.67 -4.13 -1.93
CA PRO A 122 -27.12 -2.77 -1.69
C PRO A 122 -27.66 -2.57 -0.25
N PRO A 123 -27.33 -1.45 0.42
CA PRO A 123 -26.68 -0.25 -0.13
C PRO A 123 -25.14 -0.31 -0.23
N TYR A 124 -24.51 -1.46 0.05
CA TYR A 124 -23.05 -1.70 0.10
C TYR A 124 -22.28 -0.93 1.18
N THR A 125 -22.69 0.29 1.51
CA THR A 125 -22.13 1.13 2.59
C THR A 125 -23.24 1.62 3.52
N ARG A 126 -22.91 1.87 4.79
CA ARG A 126 -23.84 2.40 5.80
C ARG A 126 -23.30 3.64 6.49
N PRO A 127 -23.28 4.81 5.83
CA PRO A 127 -22.65 6.02 6.36
C PRO A 127 -23.28 6.57 7.64
N ALA A 128 -24.55 6.24 7.92
CA ALA A 128 -25.20 6.61 9.18
C ALA A 128 -24.56 5.93 10.42
N GLU A 129 -23.79 4.86 10.21
CA GLU A 129 -23.07 4.10 11.22
C GLU A 129 -21.54 4.38 11.16
N LEU A 130 -21.13 5.46 10.49
CA LEU A 130 -19.72 5.88 10.44
C LEU A 130 -19.22 6.24 11.83
N TRP A 131 -18.15 5.57 12.26
CA TRP A 131 -17.47 5.84 13.52
C TRP A 131 -16.05 6.34 13.26
N ILE A 132 -15.60 7.34 14.02
CA ILE A 132 -14.32 8.04 13.81
C ILE A 132 -13.53 8.07 15.11
N LEU A 133 -12.24 7.76 15.00
CA LEU A 133 -11.25 7.81 16.06
C LEU A 133 -10.12 8.75 15.65
N ALA A 134 -9.94 9.83 16.38
CA ALA A 134 -8.74 10.65 16.28
C ALA A 134 -7.56 9.93 16.95
N THR A 135 -6.42 9.88 16.26
CA THR A 135 -5.16 9.36 16.83
C THR A 135 -4.48 10.47 17.64
N PRO A 136 -4.08 10.21 18.90
CA PRO A 136 -3.52 11.24 19.76
C PRO A 136 -2.24 11.84 19.20
N PHE A 137 -2.15 13.17 19.27
CA PHE A 137 -0.94 13.93 18.95
C PHE A 137 -0.60 14.86 20.12
N GLU A 138 0.68 15.08 20.42
CA GLU A 138 1.05 16.00 21.49
C GLU A 138 0.80 17.44 21.02
N ASP A 139 -0.29 18.04 21.49
CA ASP A 139 -0.64 19.44 21.20
C ASP A 139 0.57 20.36 21.47
N GLY A 140 0.97 21.12 20.44
CA GLY A 140 2.03 22.13 20.54
C GLY A 140 3.46 21.61 20.40
N LYS A 141 3.68 20.32 20.10
CA LYS A 141 5.01 19.80 19.75
C LYS A 141 4.94 19.03 18.42
N PRO A 142 5.23 19.70 17.28
CA PRO A 142 5.37 18.99 16.02
C PRO A 142 6.48 17.94 16.15
N GLY A 143 6.36 16.86 15.37
CA GLY A 143 7.42 15.89 15.17
C GLY A 143 8.66 16.53 14.53
N ARG A 144 9.68 15.71 14.30
CA ARG A 144 11.00 16.20 13.86
C ARG A 144 10.95 16.87 12.48
N ASP A 145 10.14 16.35 11.56
CA ASP A 145 9.89 16.98 10.27
C ASP A 145 8.66 17.90 10.36
N LEU A 146 8.90 19.19 10.55
CA LEU A 146 7.84 20.21 10.75
C LEU A 146 6.86 20.33 9.58
N SER A 147 7.19 19.81 8.40
CA SER A 147 6.34 19.87 7.21
C SER A 147 5.54 18.59 6.95
N ARG A 148 5.86 17.52 7.68
CA ARG A 148 5.27 16.18 7.51
C ARG A 148 4.76 15.56 8.80
N GLN A 149 5.04 16.19 9.94
CA GLN A 149 4.74 15.70 11.29
C GLN A 149 4.17 16.83 12.16
N GLU A 150 3.36 17.69 11.58
CA GLU A 150 2.66 18.78 12.27
C GLU A 150 1.45 18.29 13.08
N ILE A 151 0.88 17.15 12.67
CA ILE A 151 -0.23 16.45 13.32
C ILE A 151 -0.02 14.94 13.18
N SER A 152 -0.96 14.14 13.69
CA SER A 152 -1.04 12.71 13.42
C SER A 152 -1.41 12.44 11.96
N HIS A 153 -0.77 11.44 11.35
CA HIS A 153 -0.99 11.00 9.97
C HIS A 153 -1.02 9.46 9.88
N PRO A 154 -2.10 8.79 10.33
CA PRO A 154 -2.27 7.36 10.15
C PRO A 154 -2.26 7.04 8.66
N HIS A 155 -1.47 6.06 8.25
CA HIS A 155 -1.24 5.78 6.83
C HIS A 155 -1.67 4.36 6.41
N GLN A 156 -1.77 3.42 7.34
CA GLN A 156 -2.23 2.06 7.09
C GLN A 156 -3.03 1.52 8.28
N ALA A 157 -3.91 0.55 8.03
CA ALA A 157 -4.46 -0.33 9.06
C ALA A 157 -4.16 -1.78 8.65
N VAL A 158 -3.63 -2.58 9.58
CA VAL A 158 -3.29 -3.99 9.34
C VAL A 158 -3.75 -4.82 10.54
N PHE A 159 -4.46 -5.93 10.31
CA PHE A 159 -4.76 -6.88 11.37
C PHE A 159 -3.48 -7.50 11.90
N ASN A 160 -3.37 -7.67 13.22
CA ASN A 160 -2.31 -8.48 13.80
C ASN A 160 -2.54 -9.96 13.40
N PRO A 161 -1.70 -10.57 12.53
CA PRO A 161 -1.91 -11.94 12.08
C PRO A 161 -1.59 -12.98 13.16
N LEU A 162 -0.93 -12.58 14.26
CA LEU A 162 -0.71 -13.42 15.43
C LEU A 162 -1.93 -13.44 16.36
N ASN A 163 -2.92 -12.58 16.10
CA ASN A 163 -4.21 -12.59 16.76
C ASN A 163 -5.27 -13.19 15.82
N THR A 164 -5.75 -14.38 16.15
CA THR A 164 -6.69 -15.13 15.30
C THR A 164 -8.13 -14.62 15.34
N THR A 165 -8.42 -13.52 16.07
CA THR A 165 -9.79 -13.04 16.27
C THR A 165 -10.16 -11.83 15.41
N GLU A 166 -9.20 -11.27 14.64
CA GLU A 166 -9.38 -10.00 13.89
C GLU A 166 -9.86 -8.84 14.79
N LYS A 167 -9.55 -8.90 16.10
CA LYS A 167 -9.91 -7.87 17.07
C LYS A 167 -8.76 -6.96 17.42
N GLU A 168 -7.65 -7.05 16.70
CA GLU A 168 -6.47 -6.22 16.93
C GLU A 168 -5.92 -5.68 15.61
N LEU A 169 -5.77 -4.36 15.57
CA LEU A 169 -5.18 -3.63 14.45
C LEU A 169 -3.87 -2.98 14.88
N LEU A 170 -2.94 -2.91 13.95
CA LEU A 170 -1.76 -2.08 14.00
C LEU A 170 -1.89 -0.96 12.97
N VAL A 171 -1.63 0.27 13.39
CA VAL A 171 -1.79 1.47 12.56
C VAL A 171 -0.50 2.29 12.60
N PRO A 172 0.38 2.20 11.58
CA PRO A 172 1.48 3.14 11.43
C PRO A 172 0.96 4.56 11.23
N ASP A 173 1.52 5.47 12.02
CA ASP A 173 1.22 6.88 12.02
C ASP A 173 2.51 7.66 11.77
N LEU A 174 2.59 8.24 10.58
CA LEU A 174 3.75 8.95 10.09
C LEU A 174 4.02 10.19 10.94
N GLY A 175 2.96 10.89 11.33
CA GLY A 175 3.05 12.13 12.07
C GLY A 175 3.61 11.94 13.47
N SER A 176 3.13 10.90 14.17
CA SER A 176 3.44 10.72 15.60
C SER A 176 4.62 9.78 15.91
N ASP A 177 5.32 9.26 14.88
CA ASP A 177 6.39 8.26 15.01
C ASP A 177 5.98 7.02 15.82
N LYS A 178 4.74 6.56 15.61
CA LYS A 178 4.16 5.42 16.34
C LYS A 178 3.51 4.42 15.39
N VAL A 179 3.43 3.18 15.84
CA VAL A 179 2.46 2.20 15.36
C VAL A 179 1.47 1.97 16.47
N TRP A 180 0.26 2.51 16.32
CA TRP A 180 -0.81 2.34 17.31
C TRP A 180 -1.32 0.90 17.31
N GLN A 181 -1.54 0.34 18.50
CA GLN A 181 -2.21 -0.93 18.68
C GLN A 181 -3.65 -0.66 19.14
N LEU A 182 -4.63 -1.08 18.34
CA LEU A 182 -6.05 -0.89 18.61
C LEU A 182 -6.70 -2.24 18.84
N THR A 183 -7.65 -2.31 19.77
CA THR A 183 -8.51 -3.49 19.97
C THR A 183 -9.97 -3.16 19.75
N LYS A 184 -10.73 -4.09 19.18
CA LYS A 184 -12.19 -3.94 18.99
C LYS A 184 -12.93 -4.27 20.29
N GLY A 185 -13.67 -3.30 20.81
CA GLY A 185 -14.53 -3.42 21.99
C GLY A 185 -15.78 -4.27 21.73
N SER A 186 -16.49 -4.61 22.80
CA SER A 186 -17.78 -5.31 22.72
C SER A 186 -18.90 -4.46 22.10
N ASP A 187 -18.73 -3.14 22.09
CA ASP A 187 -19.58 -2.17 21.41
C ASP A 187 -19.32 -2.10 19.90
N GLY A 188 -18.34 -2.84 19.39
CA GLY A 188 -17.95 -2.85 17.98
C GLY A 188 -17.00 -1.74 17.57
N HIS A 189 -16.59 -0.86 18.50
CA HIS A 189 -15.68 0.24 18.18
C HIS A 189 -14.22 -0.12 18.47
N TRP A 190 -13.30 0.53 17.76
CA TRP A 190 -11.88 0.35 18.00
C TRP A 190 -11.40 1.26 19.14
N ALA A 191 -10.42 0.82 19.91
CA ALA A 191 -9.83 1.64 20.96
C ALA A 191 -8.33 1.43 21.03
N ILE A 192 -7.57 2.51 21.14
CA ILE A 192 -6.12 2.46 21.33
C ILE A 192 -5.82 1.80 22.68
N ARG A 193 -4.97 0.77 22.66
CA ARG A 193 -4.48 0.05 23.85
C ARG A 193 -3.01 0.31 24.14
N GLY A 194 -2.27 0.73 23.13
CA GLY A 194 -0.87 1.10 23.27
C GLY A 194 -0.27 1.46 21.92
N PHE A 195 1.05 1.51 21.86
CA PHE A 195 1.79 1.76 20.63
C PHE A 195 3.18 1.15 20.69
N VAL A 196 3.75 0.89 19.52
CA VAL A 196 5.18 0.71 19.31
C VAL A 196 5.77 2.07 18.93
N SER A 197 6.79 2.53 19.64
CA SER A 197 7.55 3.72 19.25
C SER A 197 8.47 3.39 18.09
N ALA A 198 8.44 4.19 17.04
CA ALA A 198 9.44 4.20 15.98
C ALA A 198 10.54 5.22 16.28
N GLU A 199 11.58 5.24 15.44
CA GLU A 199 12.63 6.26 15.52
C GLU A 199 12.06 7.65 15.25
N THR A 200 12.45 8.64 16.05
CA THR A 200 11.97 10.01 15.94
C THR A 200 12.35 10.63 14.58
N GLY A 201 11.36 11.12 13.85
CA GLY A 201 11.48 11.62 12.48
C GLY A 201 11.53 10.52 11.42
N GLY A 202 11.28 9.26 11.79
CA GLY A 202 11.24 8.13 10.87
C GLY A 202 9.99 8.14 10.01
N GLY A 203 8.85 8.50 10.59
CA GLY A 203 7.55 8.53 9.92
C GLY A 203 7.10 7.15 9.43
N PRO A 204 6.61 6.28 10.33
CA PRO A 204 5.99 5.00 9.98
C PRO A 204 4.91 5.15 8.91
N ARG A 205 5.09 4.50 7.76
CA ARG A 205 4.15 4.59 6.64
C ARG A 205 3.33 3.32 6.51
N HIS A 206 3.98 2.24 6.10
CA HIS A 206 3.38 0.90 6.02
C HIS A 206 4.13 -0.05 6.95
N ILE A 207 3.46 -1.13 7.34
CA ILE A 207 4.03 -2.23 8.11
C ILE A 207 3.81 -3.56 7.42
N ALA A 208 4.68 -4.51 7.70
CA ALA A 208 4.49 -5.91 7.36
C ALA A 208 4.81 -6.78 8.58
N ILE A 209 4.11 -7.90 8.73
CA ILE A 209 4.33 -8.85 9.82
C ILE A 209 4.61 -10.21 9.19
N TYR A 210 5.73 -10.82 9.57
CA TYR A 210 6.13 -12.15 9.12
C TYR A 210 6.71 -12.94 10.28
N GLY A 211 6.12 -14.10 10.54
CA GLY A 211 6.36 -14.85 11.79
C GLY A 211 6.09 -13.96 13.00
N ASN A 212 7.04 -13.87 13.93
CA ASN A 212 6.95 -13.04 15.13
C ASN A 212 7.69 -11.71 14.98
N VAL A 213 7.81 -11.19 13.76
CA VAL A 213 8.54 -9.95 13.47
C VAL A 213 7.63 -8.92 12.84
N LEU A 214 7.66 -7.71 13.41
CA LEU A 214 7.05 -6.50 12.87
C LEU A 214 8.13 -5.69 12.14
N TYR A 215 7.90 -5.46 10.86
CA TYR A 215 8.72 -4.60 10.02
C TYR A 215 7.99 -3.28 9.81
N ILE A 216 8.62 -2.19 10.21
CA ILE A 216 8.08 -0.84 10.10
C ILE A 216 8.86 -0.11 9.02
N LEU A 217 8.15 0.32 7.97
CA LEU A 217 8.73 1.13 6.91
C LEU A 217 8.69 2.60 7.31
N LEU A 218 9.87 3.20 7.49
CA LEU A 218 10.04 4.60 7.86
C LEU A 218 10.18 5.43 6.57
N GLU A 219 9.11 6.15 6.20
CA GLU A 219 9.05 6.91 4.94
C GLU A 219 10.12 8.00 4.93
N LEU A 220 10.21 8.79 6.00
CA LEU A 220 10.95 10.04 6.00
C LEU A 220 12.47 9.82 5.96
N THR A 221 12.94 8.69 6.51
CA THR A 221 14.36 8.31 6.58
C THR A 221 14.78 7.24 5.59
N SER A 222 13.85 6.64 4.83
CA SER A 222 14.11 5.49 3.95
C SER A 222 14.83 4.35 4.69
N GLN A 223 14.19 3.90 5.77
CA GLN A 223 14.69 2.85 6.64
C GLN A 223 13.63 1.79 6.91
N LEU A 224 14.10 0.57 7.20
CA LEU A 224 13.32 -0.56 7.67
C LEU A 224 13.68 -0.82 9.13
N ALA A 225 12.76 -0.54 10.05
CA ALA A 225 12.94 -0.86 11.46
C ALA A 225 12.32 -2.24 11.76
N VAL A 226 13.09 -3.09 12.45
CA VAL A 226 12.76 -4.49 12.71
C VAL A 226 12.52 -4.68 14.19
N TYR A 227 11.36 -5.22 14.55
CA TYR A 227 10.93 -5.44 15.93
C TYR A 227 10.52 -6.89 16.14
N LYS A 228 10.93 -7.47 17.26
CA LYS A 228 10.31 -8.68 17.77
C LYS A 228 8.90 -8.36 18.26
N PHE A 229 7.92 -9.12 17.78
CA PHE A 229 6.49 -8.91 17.99
C PHE A 229 5.81 -10.22 18.40
N ASN A 230 5.61 -10.42 19.70
CA ASN A 230 4.98 -11.62 20.26
C ASN A 230 3.48 -11.40 20.49
N SER A 231 2.72 -11.07 19.43
CA SER A 231 1.27 -10.81 19.46
C SER A 231 0.79 -9.65 20.36
N GLY A 232 1.69 -8.77 20.81
CA GLY A 232 1.33 -7.65 21.68
C GLY A 232 2.51 -6.81 22.13
N LEU A 233 2.24 -5.85 23.00
CA LEU A 233 3.24 -5.01 23.65
C LEU A 233 3.77 -5.66 24.96
N PRO A 234 5.03 -5.41 25.34
CA PRO A 234 6.01 -4.57 24.65
C PRO A 234 6.66 -5.29 23.46
N THR A 235 7.05 -4.50 22.46
CA THR A 235 7.94 -4.97 21.40
C THR A 235 9.40 -4.72 21.75
N THR A 236 10.30 -5.46 21.11
CA THR A 236 11.76 -5.24 21.25
C THR A 236 12.31 -4.82 19.91
N HIS A 237 12.88 -3.61 19.83
CA HIS A 237 13.64 -3.17 18.65
C HIS A 237 14.87 -4.07 18.48
N LEU A 238 15.09 -4.57 17.27
CA LEU A 238 16.20 -5.44 16.93
C LEU A 238 17.26 -4.69 16.12
N THR A 239 16.84 -4.03 15.04
CA THR A 239 17.73 -3.27 14.16
C THR A 239 16.95 -2.27 13.32
N THR A 240 17.66 -1.27 12.77
CA THR A 240 17.16 -0.38 11.73
C THR A 240 18.13 -0.42 10.55
N LEU A 241 17.62 -0.72 9.36
CA LEU A 241 18.41 -0.88 8.15
C LEU A 241 18.03 0.17 7.11
N SER A 242 18.99 0.65 6.33
CA SER A 242 18.66 1.51 5.18
C SER A 242 17.99 0.70 4.08
N THR A 243 16.95 1.25 3.47
CA THR A 243 16.27 0.64 2.31
C THR A 243 16.96 1.01 0.99
N THR A 244 18.16 1.58 1.03
CA THR A 244 18.97 1.93 -0.14
C THR A 244 20.40 1.44 0.05
N LYS A 245 21.10 1.15 -1.05
CA LYS A 245 22.53 0.79 -1.01
C LYS A 245 23.40 1.92 -0.47
N GLN A 246 23.02 3.17 -0.71
CA GLN A 246 23.65 4.33 -0.10
C GLN A 246 23.14 4.48 1.35
N SER A 247 24.04 4.58 2.32
CA SER A 247 23.69 4.75 3.74
C SER A 247 24.51 5.87 4.38
N PRO A 248 23.88 6.88 5.03
CA PRO A 248 22.43 7.09 5.08
C PRO A 248 21.84 7.39 3.70
N ALA A 249 20.55 7.07 3.52
CA ALA A 249 19.83 7.42 2.30
C ALA A 249 19.83 8.95 2.09
N PRO A 250 19.88 9.45 0.86
CA PRO A 250 19.67 10.88 0.59
C PRO A 250 18.35 11.37 1.19
N SER A 251 18.36 12.54 1.82
CA SER A 251 17.20 13.07 2.58
C SER A 251 15.95 13.33 1.73
N TYR A 252 16.09 13.46 0.41
CA TYR A 252 14.97 13.60 -0.51
C TYR A 252 14.27 12.28 -0.79
N MET A 253 14.94 11.13 -0.61
CA MET A 253 14.33 9.82 -0.85
C MET A 253 13.30 9.51 0.23
N LYS A 254 12.25 8.81 -0.19
CA LYS A 254 11.12 8.45 0.67
C LYS A 254 10.69 7.01 0.41
N ALA A 255 10.67 6.15 1.42
CA ALA A 255 10.13 4.81 1.26
C ALA A 255 8.60 4.85 1.07
N ALA A 256 8.02 3.84 0.41
CA ALA A 256 6.58 3.79 0.15
C ALA A 256 5.95 2.44 0.50
N GLU A 257 6.19 1.41 -0.29
CA GLU A 257 5.49 0.14 -0.17
C GLU A 257 6.40 -0.93 0.44
N ILE A 258 5.82 -1.87 1.21
CA ILE A 258 6.52 -3.03 1.77
C ILE A 258 5.72 -4.31 1.51
N LEU A 259 6.31 -5.25 0.78
CA LEU A 259 5.69 -6.53 0.45
C LEU A 259 6.54 -7.70 0.93
N ILE A 260 5.90 -8.69 1.55
CA ILE A 260 6.51 -9.96 1.94
C ILE A 260 5.66 -11.09 1.33
N PRO A 261 5.88 -11.47 0.06
CA PRO A 261 5.15 -12.60 -0.53
C PRO A 261 5.47 -13.87 0.25
N LYS A 262 4.44 -14.70 0.50
CA LYS A 262 4.62 -15.95 1.23
C LYS A 262 5.54 -16.89 0.44
N PRO A 263 6.53 -17.54 1.08
CA PRO A 263 7.29 -18.58 0.42
C PRO A 263 6.37 -19.65 -0.17
N ASN A 264 6.69 -20.07 -1.38
CA ASN A 264 5.90 -21.03 -2.15
C ASN A 264 6.82 -21.95 -2.95
N ARG A 265 6.25 -22.78 -3.82
CA ARG A 265 7.02 -23.79 -4.57
C ARG A 265 8.04 -23.16 -5.51
N SER A 266 7.66 -22.08 -6.20
CA SER A 266 8.54 -21.37 -7.14
C SER A 266 9.56 -20.48 -6.43
N PHE A 267 9.21 -19.97 -5.24
CA PHE A 267 10.03 -19.06 -4.44
C PHE A 267 10.07 -19.51 -2.98
N PRO A 268 10.91 -20.51 -2.64
CA PRO A 268 10.90 -21.13 -1.32
C PRO A 268 11.56 -20.28 -0.22
N MET A 269 12.29 -19.23 -0.58
CA MET A 269 12.94 -18.32 0.37
C MET A 269 12.09 -17.07 0.62
N GLY A 270 12.11 -16.58 1.85
CA GLY A 270 11.45 -15.33 2.24
C GLY A 270 12.24 -14.10 1.80
N TYR A 271 11.54 -13.14 1.21
CA TYR A 271 12.09 -11.85 0.81
C TYR A 271 11.15 -10.70 1.17
N ILE A 272 11.72 -9.54 1.48
CA ILE A 272 11.00 -8.28 1.63
C ILE A 272 11.32 -7.39 0.43
N TYR A 273 10.29 -6.85 -0.22
CA TYR A 273 10.43 -5.91 -1.32
C TYR A 273 9.93 -4.54 -0.87
N ILE A 274 10.77 -3.52 -1.00
CA ILE A 274 10.46 -2.15 -0.56
C ILE A 274 10.63 -1.18 -1.71
N SER A 275 9.64 -0.32 -1.95
CA SER A 275 9.77 0.76 -2.93
C SER A 275 10.33 2.04 -2.29
N ASN A 276 11.29 2.68 -2.95
CA ASN A 276 11.81 4.00 -2.57
C ASN A 276 11.55 4.99 -3.70
N ARG A 277 11.05 6.18 -3.34
CA ARG A 277 10.62 7.24 -4.25
C ARG A 277 11.51 8.46 -4.18
N GLU A 278 11.31 9.33 -5.16
CA GLU A 278 11.94 10.65 -5.27
C GLU A 278 13.47 10.56 -5.47
N ASP A 279 13.95 9.40 -5.93
CA ASP A 279 15.35 9.27 -6.28
C ASP A 279 15.65 10.19 -7.48
N GLN A 280 16.78 10.89 -7.43
CA GLN A 280 17.21 11.81 -8.48
C GLN A 280 18.08 11.12 -9.54
N HIS A 281 18.45 9.85 -9.33
CA HIS A 281 19.23 9.06 -10.27
C HIS A 281 18.54 8.95 -11.65
N PRO A 282 19.23 9.07 -12.80
CA PRO A 282 18.60 9.07 -14.13
C PRO A 282 17.71 7.84 -14.40
N ASP A 283 18.10 6.66 -13.90
CA ASP A 283 17.38 5.38 -14.12
C ASP A 283 16.15 5.16 -13.21
N GLY A 284 15.60 6.24 -12.64
CA GLY A 284 14.39 6.15 -11.85
C GLY A 284 14.61 5.66 -10.42
N ASP A 285 13.48 5.47 -9.75
CA ASP A 285 13.33 5.00 -8.39
C ASP A 285 13.70 3.52 -8.22
N THR A 286 13.88 3.07 -6.98
CA THR A 286 14.41 1.74 -6.66
C THR A 286 13.44 0.85 -5.91
N ILE A 287 13.50 -0.45 -6.20
CA ILE A 287 12.95 -1.50 -5.33
C ILE A 287 14.12 -2.18 -4.61
N ALA A 288 14.17 -2.05 -3.29
CA ALA A 288 15.10 -2.77 -2.44
C ALA A 288 14.56 -4.18 -2.13
N ILE A 289 15.47 -5.15 -2.09
CA ILE A 289 15.14 -6.56 -1.83
C ILE A 289 15.97 -7.02 -0.63
N PHE A 290 15.31 -7.39 0.45
CA PHE A 290 15.94 -7.98 1.63
C PHE A 290 15.70 -9.49 1.67
N SER A 291 16.75 -10.25 1.95
CA SER A 291 16.70 -11.69 2.18
C SER A 291 16.39 -12.00 3.64
N LEU A 292 15.52 -12.99 3.88
CA LEU A 292 15.25 -13.56 5.20
C LEU A 292 15.96 -14.92 5.41
N GLU A 293 16.98 -15.24 4.60
CA GLU A 293 17.72 -16.50 4.66
C GLU A 293 18.41 -16.75 6.01
N LYS A 294 18.81 -15.67 6.71
CA LYS A 294 19.41 -15.76 8.06
C LYS A 294 18.38 -15.76 9.20
N GLY A 295 17.09 -15.81 8.86
CA GLY A 295 15.98 -15.75 9.79
C GLY A 295 15.21 -14.43 9.71
N GLU A 296 13.95 -14.46 10.13
CA GLU A 296 13.03 -13.30 10.14
C GLU A 296 13.54 -12.12 10.97
N GLU A 297 14.32 -12.36 12.02
CA GLU A 297 14.89 -11.29 12.86
C GLU A 297 16.11 -10.60 12.21
N HIS A 298 16.62 -11.11 11.09
CA HIS A 298 17.89 -10.69 10.48
C HIS A 298 17.79 -10.46 8.96
N PRO A 299 16.92 -9.53 8.50
CA PRO A 299 16.85 -9.18 7.09
C PRO A 299 18.17 -8.60 6.58
N GLU A 300 18.60 -9.01 5.40
CA GLU A 300 19.82 -8.50 4.75
C GLU A 300 19.49 -7.90 3.39
N LEU A 301 19.90 -6.64 3.13
CA LEU A 301 19.74 -6.02 1.81
C LEU A 301 20.60 -6.78 0.79
N VAL A 302 19.96 -7.47 -0.14
CA VAL A 302 20.62 -8.32 -1.15
C VAL A 302 20.47 -7.80 -2.57
N GLY A 303 19.52 -6.89 -2.81
CA GLY A 303 19.24 -6.35 -4.13
C GLY A 303 18.70 -4.93 -4.08
N GLU A 304 18.97 -4.18 -5.16
CA GLU A 304 18.35 -2.88 -5.43
C GLU A 304 18.14 -2.80 -6.94
N VAL A 305 16.87 -2.74 -7.36
CA VAL A 305 16.47 -2.77 -8.77
C VAL A 305 15.99 -1.39 -9.18
N ARG A 306 16.60 -0.82 -10.21
CA ARG A 306 16.17 0.44 -10.83
C ARG A 306 14.96 0.18 -11.71
N THR A 307 13.91 0.97 -11.50
CA THR A 307 12.63 0.74 -12.19
C THR A 307 12.51 1.47 -13.52
N GLY A 308 13.29 2.54 -13.72
CA GLY A 308 13.05 3.52 -14.80
C GLY A 308 11.76 4.32 -14.61
N LEU A 309 11.03 4.10 -13.51
CA LEU A 309 9.84 4.86 -13.13
C LEU A 309 10.21 5.92 -12.08
N ARG A 310 9.32 6.87 -11.87
CA ARG A 310 9.41 7.92 -10.85
C ARG A 310 8.16 7.90 -9.99
N HIS A 311 8.35 8.23 -8.72
CA HIS A 311 7.33 8.19 -7.69
C HIS A 311 6.63 6.82 -7.63
N ILE A 312 7.41 5.74 -7.44
CA ILE A 312 6.86 4.37 -7.28
C ILE A 312 6.13 4.16 -5.94
N ARG A 313 4.90 4.69 -5.85
CA ARG A 313 4.08 4.68 -4.63
C ARG A 313 3.42 3.33 -4.34
N GLY A 314 3.00 2.62 -5.39
CA GLY A 314 2.29 1.35 -5.25
C GLY A 314 2.94 0.24 -6.07
N MET A 315 2.96 -0.95 -5.48
CA MET A 315 3.31 -2.19 -6.16
C MET A 315 2.61 -3.37 -5.48
N VAL A 316 2.25 -4.41 -6.24
CA VAL A 316 1.56 -5.60 -5.70
C VAL A 316 1.98 -6.85 -6.49
N PHE A 317 2.24 -7.94 -5.78
CA PHE A 317 2.46 -9.25 -6.40
C PHE A 317 1.14 -9.90 -6.85
N GLY A 318 1.21 -10.68 -7.92
CA GLY A 318 0.10 -11.50 -8.38
C GLY A 318 0.51 -12.53 -9.43
N GLY A 319 -0.51 -13.19 -9.98
CA GLY A 319 -0.33 -14.39 -10.80
C GLY A 319 -0.07 -15.64 -9.96
N GLU A 320 0.20 -16.75 -10.63
CA GLU A 320 0.55 -18.01 -9.97
C GLU A 320 1.85 -17.83 -9.18
N ASP A 321 1.88 -18.33 -7.94
CA ASP A 321 3.02 -18.25 -7.01
C ASP A 321 3.55 -16.82 -6.76
N ASP A 322 2.71 -15.79 -6.89
CA ASP A 322 3.13 -14.38 -6.74
C ASP A 322 4.32 -14.02 -7.65
N LYS A 323 4.34 -14.61 -8.86
CA LYS A 323 5.46 -14.53 -9.78
C LYS A 323 5.64 -13.14 -10.39
N TRP A 324 4.56 -12.40 -10.57
CA TRP A 324 4.57 -11.10 -11.25
C TRP A 324 4.39 -9.96 -10.26
N LEU A 325 5.20 -8.93 -10.38
CA LEU A 325 5.08 -7.69 -9.61
C LEU A 325 4.64 -6.57 -10.56
N VAL A 326 3.47 -5.99 -10.32
CA VAL A 326 3.08 -4.73 -10.97
C VAL A 326 3.62 -3.55 -10.16
N VAL A 327 4.18 -2.56 -10.85
CA VAL A 327 4.77 -1.35 -10.27
C VAL A 327 4.26 -0.14 -11.02
N GLY A 328 3.76 0.86 -10.29
CA GLY A 328 3.24 2.12 -10.85
C GLY A 328 4.10 3.31 -10.47
N GLY A 329 4.42 4.17 -11.44
CA GLY A 329 5.01 5.48 -11.20
C GLY A 329 3.96 6.58 -11.32
N ALA A 330 3.77 7.36 -10.25
CA ALA A 330 2.80 8.47 -10.22
C ALA A 330 3.49 9.84 -10.35
N GLY A 331 4.24 10.03 -11.43
CA GLY A 331 5.07 11.22 -11.67
C GLY A 331 4.38 12.53 -11.28
N ARG A 332 5.13 13.47 -10.64
CA ARG A 332 4.58 14.77 -10.26
C ARG A 332 4.16 15.57 -11.51
N GLU A 333 3.03 16.27 -11.41
CA GLU A 333 2.60 17.25 -12.41
C GLU A 333 3.77 18.17 -12.81
N GLY A 334 3.92 18.38 -14.12
CA GLY A 334 4.93 19.28 -14.69
C GLY A 334 6.33 18.69 -14.88
N ARG A 335 6.60 17.43 -14.48
CA ARG A 335 7.92 16.79 -14.75
C ARG A 335 7.95 15.70 -15.80
N GLY A 336 6.82 15.13 -16.23
CA GLY A 336 6.66 14.28 -17.44
C GLY A 336 7.59 13.07 -17.61
N VAL A 337 8.51 12.82 -16.69
CA VAL A 337 9.54 11.79 -16.76
C VAL A 337 9.22 10.74 -15.72
N GLY A 338 9.05 9.49 -16.16
CA GLY A 338 8.94 8.30 -15.31
C GLY A 338 7.57 7.94 -14.75
N SER A 339 6.47 8.57 -15.17
CA SER A 339 5.13 8.03 -14.92
C SER A 339 4.84 6.84 -15.85
N GLY A 340 4.17 5.80 -15.34
CA GLY A 340 3.91 4.58 -16.11
C GLY A 340 3.56 3.37 -15.25
N VAL A 341 3.31 2.24 -15.89
CA VAL A 341 3.07 0.95 -15.22
C VAL A 341 3.93 -0.12 -15.88
N LYS A 342 4.65 -0.89 -15.06
CA LYS A 342 5.54 -1.97 -15.51
C LYS A 342 5.23 -3.26 -14.76
N ILE A 343 5.48 -4.39 -15.43
CA ILE A 343 5.44 -5.73 -14.82
C ILE A 343 6.85 -6.29 -14.74
N TYR A 344 7.20 -6.81 -13.58
CA TYR A 344 8.44 -7.51 -13.31
C TYR A 344 8.18 -8.97 -12.99
N GLU A 345 9.07 -9.84 -13.45
CA GLU A 345 9.15 -11.25 -13.04
C GLU A 345 10.10 -11.39 -11.86
N ARG A 346 9.69 -12.12 -10.83
CA ARG A 346 10.62 -12.61 -9.79
C ARG A 346 11.57 -13.62 -10.42
N VAL A 347 12.87 -13.32 -10.37
CA VAL A 347 13.95 -14.17 -10.90
C VAL A 347 14.91 -14.55 -9.77
N GLU A 348 15.82 -15.48 -10.05
CA GLU A 348 16.86 -15.92 -9.08
C GLU A 348 16.26 -16.36 -7.73
N GLY A 349 15.19 -17.17 -7.79
CA GLY A 349 14.50 -17.64 -6.59
C GLY A 349 13.80 -16.55 -5.78
N GLY A 350 13.64 -15.34 -6.34
CA GLY A 350 13.01 -14.18 -5.70
C GLY A 350 14.02 -13.07 -5.38
N LYS A 351 15.31 -13.34 -5.45
CA LYS A 351 16.37 -12.38 -5.13
C LYS A 351 16.48 -11.22 -6.13
N GLY A 352 15.93 -11.38 -7.34
CA GLY A 352 15.94 -10.36 -8.38
C GLY A 352 14.58 -10.11 -9.01
N LEU A 353 14.48 -8.99 -9.73
CA LEU A 353 13.33 -8.62 -10.55
C LEU A 353 13.78 -8.31 -11.98
N ARG A 354 13.07 -8.84 -12.97
CA ARG A 354 13.31 -8.57 -14.39
C ARG A 354 12.07 -7.93 -15.01
N GLN A 355 12.18 -6.74 -15.59
CA GLN A 355 11.07 -6.14 -16.35
C GLN A 355 10.71 -7.05 -17.53
N ILE A 356 9.42 -7.38 -17.68
CA ILE A 356 8.91 -8.22 -18.77
C ILE A 356 7.84 -7.55 -19.63
N ALA A 357 7.14 -6.55 -19.09
CA ALA A 357 6.15 -5.77 -19.84
C ALA A 357 6.07 -4.35 -19.29
N GLU A 358 5.62 -3.43 -20.13
CA GLU A 358 5.41 -2.01 -19.81
C GLU A 358 4.20 -1.51 -20.59
N LEU A 359 3.40 -0.66 -19.96
CA LEU A 359 2.29 0.02 -20.61
C LEU A 359 2.83 1.12 -21.51
N ASP A 360 2.29 1.25 -22.72
CA ASP A 360 2.67 2.28 -23.68
C ASP A 360 2.77 3.67 -23.01
N SER A 361 3.87 4.37 -23.22
CA SER A 361 4.19 5.61 -22.48
C SER A 361 3.20 6.75 -22.75
N THR A 362 2.54 6.78 -23.92
CA THR A 362 1.53 7.81 -24.23
C THR A 362 0.25 7.65 -23.41
N VAL A 363 -0.01 6.42 -22.95
CA VAL A 363 -1.11 6.06 -22.07
C VAL A 363 -0.62 6.07 -20.62
N GLY A 364 0.42 5.31 -20.31
CA GLY A 364 0.95 5.11 -18.96
C GLY A 364 1.37 6.39 -18.26
N SER A 365 1.91 7.37 -19.00
CA SER A 365 2.31 8.66 -18.41
C SER A 365 1.14 9.48 -17.85
N LYS A 366 -0.09 9.16 -18.26
CA LYS A 366 -1.32 9.83 -17.82
C LYS A 366 -2.03 9.11 -16.68
N LEU A 367 -1.64 7.88 -16.36
CA LEU A 367 -2.36 7.07 -15.36
C LEU A 367 -2.05 7.50 -13.93
N ASN A 368 -0.88 8.09 -13.66
CA ASN A 368 -0.41 8.42 -12.32
C ASN A 368 -0.71 7.32 -11.28
N ALA A 369 -0.26 6.10 -11.56
CA ALA A 369 -0.69 4.90 -10.85
C ALA A 369 -0.17 4.83 -9.39
N THR A 370 -1.06 4.55 -8.44
CA THR A 370 -0.77 4.58 -6.99
C THR A 370 -1.08 3.28 -6.24
N ALA A 371 -1.99 2.44 -6.73
CA ALA A 371 -2.42 1.20 -6.08
C ALA A 371 -2.90 0.18 -7.12
N PHE A 372 -2.89 -1.11 -6.76
CA PHE A 372 -3.19 -2.20 -7.70
C PHE A 372 -3.99 -3.34 -7.09
N ILE A 373 -4.90 -3.95 -7.87
CA ILE A 373 -5.57 -5.21 -7.52
C ILE A 373 -5.48 -6.15 -8.73
N TRP A 374 -5.01 -7.38 -8.51
CA TRP A 374 -5.11 -8.46 -9.50
C TRP A 374 -6.51 -9.10 -9.43
N LEU A 375 -7.24 -9.13 -10.55
CA LEU A 375 -8.58 -9.73 -10.64
C LEU A 375 -8.54 -11.20 -11.08
#